data_AF-A0A1X0P4B9-F1
#
_entry.id   AF-A0A1X0P4B9-F1
#
_cell.length_a   1.000
_cell.length_b   1.000
_cell.length_c   1.000
_cell.angle_alpha   90.00
_cell.angle_beta   90.00
_cell.angle_gamma   90.00
#
_symmetry.space_group_name_H-M   'P 1'
#
loop_
_entity.id
_entity.type
_entity.pdbx_description
1 polymer ?
#
loop_
_entity_poly.entity_id
_entity_poly.type
_entity_poly.pdbx_seq_one_letter_code
_entity_poly.pdbx_strand_id
1 'polypeptide(L)'
;MTTMSVQLRRVVYLLVLLQCFVCVACAADGVNVNYTDAEINGDGEIDDQLKILVRQTLLLLRDSQIPLANATACKAIWEGAIKANNATVNRSRDAFERIKKLDERIKEYTEKVPQGGFALKLKKEVNREGFRKLVNDIKEELENNAKDIPNEEAVATIDEAVYTKHVCLTVRGNAENALENLKRKLENYETFKEETARSTKAKEVNQAGKSRRDALEKILKELKEVQLDATRSVSKAKDQVRAWADAVGRFSRLGEMVTKLENTDDVPARNEIKAENNETVLKITRVATEQKVKDIRKLINEVDDATKTRRETVVEKVKEKVETANVEAAARVEEEVREAIKAKKIADEEEKARKAREEEARRVAEEKARQKAEEERARKAREEEEARRVAEEKAKQKAEEEKARQAGEKTREEQTRQAAEKTEKKKDGGSSPSLVHSPLLLLLLSVVGCTLVC
;
A
#
# COMPACT_ATOMS: atom_id res chain seq x y z
N MET A 1 -40.98 17.60 36.05
CA MET A 1 -39.99 18.25 35.16
C MET A 1 -38.54 18.18 35.65
N THR A 2 -38.25 17.68 36.86
CA THR A 2 -36.88 17.58 37.41
C THR A 2 -36.17 16.25 37.15
N THR A 3 -36.85 15.24 36.59
CA THR A 3 -36.27 13.91 36.34
C THR A 3 -35.54 13.79 35.01
N MET A 4 -35.86 14.61 34.00
CA MET A 4 -35.15 14.59 32.71
C MET A 4 -33.72 15.17 32.78
N SER A 5 -33.43 16.07 33.73
CA SER A 5 -32.10 16.68 33.87
C SER A 5 -31.06 15.72 34.44
N VAL A 6 -31.48 14.70 35.20
CA VAL A 6 -30.59 13.71 35.82
C VAL A 6 -30.09 12.69 34.79
N GLN A 7 -30.93 12.32 33.81
CA GLN A 7 -30.55 11.37 32.76
C GLN A 7 -29.53 11.97 31.79
N LEU A 8 -29.69 13.24 31.40
CA LEU A 8 -28.72 13.94 30.53
C LEU A 8 -27.34 14.08 31.20
N ARG A 9 -27.29 14.36 32.51
CA ARG A 9 -26.00 14.47 33.22
C ARG A 9 -25.23 13.15 33.24
N ARG A 10 -25.92 12.00 33.41
CA ARG A 10 -25.26 10.69 33.43
C ARG A 10 -24.63 10.33 32.08
N VAL A 11 -25.26 10.69 30.97
CA VAL A 11 -24.70 10.45 29.62
C VAL A 11 -23.46 11.32 29.39
N VAL A 12 -23.48 12.58 29.82
CA VAL A 12 -22.32 13.48 29.70
C VAL A 12 -21.13 12.97 30.53
N TYR A 13 -21.35 12.51 31.77
CA TYR A 13 -20.26 11.93 32.58
C TYR A 13 -19.69 10.65 31.96
N LEU A 14 -20.53 9.81 31.35
CA LEU A 14 -20.08 8.61 30.65
C LEU A 14 -19.25 8.96 29.40
N LEU A 15 -19.65 9.96 28.62
CA LEU A 15 -18.89 10.41 27.45
C LEU A 15 -17.55 11.03 27.85
N VAL A 16 -17.52 11.85 28.90
CA VAL A 16 -16.27 12.42 29.43
C VAL A 16 -15.36 11.33 30.01
N LEU A 17 -15.92 10.34 30.72
CA LEU A 17 -15.15 9.19 31.20
C LEU A 17 -14.62 8.35 30.04
N LEU A 18 -15.43 8.07 29.01
CA LEU A 18 -14.96 7.36 27.81
C LEU A 18 -13.84 8.13 27.11
N GLN A 19 -13.97 9.45 26.97
CA GLN A 19 -12.94 10.30 26.39
C GLN A 19 -11.65 10.30 27.24
N CYS A 20 -11.77 10.32 28.56
CA CYS A 20 -10.64 10.16 29.48
C CYS A 20 -10.02 8.74 29.42
N PHE A 21 -10.83 7.69 29.33
CA PHE A 21 -10.36 6.30 29.24
C PHE A 21 -9.66 6.01 27.91
N VAL A 22 -10.14 6.60 26.81
CA VAL A 22 -9.44 6.56 25.51
C VAL A 22 -8.08 7.27 25.64
N CYS A 23 -8.02 8.44 26.28
CA CYS A 23 -6.75 9.13 26.53
C CYS A 23 -5.78 8.34 27.43
N VAL A 24 -6.28 7.59 28.43
CA VAL A 24 -5.45 6.79 29.34
C VAL A 24 -5.04 5.45 28.72
N ALA A 25 -5.91 4.79 27.96
CA ALA A 25 -5.57 3.56 27.23
C ALA A 25 -4.55 3.82 26.11
N CYS A 26 -4.57 5.00 25.49
CA CYS A 26 -3.55 5.44 24.54
C CYS A 26 -2.14 5.64 25.15
N ALA A 27 -1.98 5.55 26.47
CA ALA A 27 -0.69 5.77 27.12
C ALA A 27 0.11 4.48 27.37
N ALA A 28 -0.47 3.28 27.20
CA ALA A 28 0.05 2.10 27.88
C ALA A 28 1.20 1.37 27.17
N ASP A 29 1.17 1.03 25.87
CA ASP A 29 2.08 -0.05 25.39
C ASP A 29 2.60 0.04 23.94
N GLY A 30 2.54 1.21 23.29
CA GLY A 30 3.29 1.46 22.05
C GLY A 30 4.78 1.67 22.35
N VAL A 31 5.65 1.75 21.32
CA VAL A 31 6.90 2.50 21.50
C VAL A 31 6.49 3.94 21.75
N ASN A 32 6.23 4.23 23.02
CA ASN A 32 5.72 5.48 23.49
C ASN A 32 6.93 6.40 23.45
N VAL A 33 7.20 6.96 22.27
CA VAL A 33 8.15 8.03 22.12
C VAL A 33 7.49 9.25 22.75
N ASN A 34 7.44 9.23 24.06
CA ASN A 34 6.87 10.25 24.91
C ASN A 34 7.96 10.65 25.90
N TYR A 35 9.11 10.99 25.32
CA TYR A 35 10.24 11.51 26.05
C TYR A 35 9.85 12.86 26.64
N THR A 36 9.96 12.96 27.95
CA THR A 36 9.84 14.21 28.68
C THR A 36 10.99 15.16 28.33
N ASP A 37 10.79 16.45 28.55
CA ASP A 37 11.84 17.44 28.35
C ASP A 37 13.10 17.15 29.18
N ALA A 38 12.93 16.59 30.39
CA ALA A 38 14.03 16.18 31.24
C ALA A 38 14.85 15.03 30.62
N GLU A 39 14.18 14.03 30.05
CA GLU A 39 14.85 12.92 29.37
C GLU A 39 15.59 13.39 28.12
N ILE A 40 15.03 14.32 27.35
CA ILE A 40 15.70 14.88 26.16
C ILE A 40 16.91 15.74 26.59
N ASN A 41 16.76 16.55 27.64
CA ASN A 41 17.85 17.41 28.14
C ASN A 41 19.01 16.62 28.75
N GLY A 42 18.71 15.50 29.41
CA GLY A 42 19.70 14.62 30.03
C GLY A 42 20.45 13.73 29.04
N ASP A 43 20.07 13.71 27.76
CA ASP A 43 20.82 13.00 26.72
C ASP A 43 22.04 13.82 26.30
N GLY A 44 23.21 13.43 26.81
CA GLY A 44 24.49 14.09 26.52
C GLY A 44 25.01 13.85 25.10
N GLU A 45 24.38 12.97 24.32
CA GLU A 45 24.74 12.70 22.93
C GLU A 45 24.03 13.64 21.93
N ILE A 46 23.09 14.46 22.42
CA ILE A 46 22.28 15.38 21.61
C ILE A 46 22.70 16.82 21.91
N ASP A 47 23.08 17.59 20.88
CA ASP A 47 23.28 19.03 21.00
C ASP A 47 21.94 19.80 21.12
N ASP A 48 22.00 21.09 21.43
CA ASP A 48 20.79 21.88 21.67
C ASP A 48 19.91 22.04 20.42
N GLN A 49 20.47 22.02 19.21
CA GLN A 49 19.70 22.11 17.97
C GLN A 49 18.95 20.80 17.71
N LEU A 50 19.61 19.66 17.87
CA LEU A 50 18.97 18.35 17.73
C LEU A 50 17.93 18.12 18.83
N LYS A 51 18.11 18.62 20.06
CA LYS A 51 17.07 18.59 21.11
C LYS A 51 15.81 19.33 20.68
N ILE A 52 15.95 20.51 20.07
CA ILE A 52 14.81 21.27 19.52
C ILE A 52 14.11 20.48 18.42
N LEU A 53 14.86 19.86 17.51
CA LEU A 53 14.30 19.05 16.43
C LEU A 53 13.54 17.82 16.96
N VAL A 54 14.10 17.12 17.95
CA VAL A 54 13.48 15.99 18.63
C VAL A 54 12.16 16.40 19.28
N ARG A 55 12.14 17.49 20.04
CA ARG A 55 10.90 18.04 20.66
C ARG A 55 9.84 18.39 19.62
N GLN A 56 10.22 19.09 18.57
CA GLN A 56 9.27 19.48 17.51
C GLN A 56 8.69 18.26 16.81
N THR A 57 9.49 17.22 16.60
CA THR A 57 9.04 15.99 15.96
C THR A 57 8.11 15.19 16.88
N LEU A 58 8.39 15.14 18.19
CA LEU A 58 7.48 14.56 19.19
C LEU A 58 6.12 15.26 19.22
N LEU A 59 6.11 16.60 19.18
CA LEU A 59 4.86 17.37 19.10
C LEU A 59 4.07 17.03 17.83
N LEU A 60 4.75 17.00 16.66
CA LEU A 60 4.09 16.63 15.40
C LEU A 60 3.60 15.18 15.39
N LEU A 61 4.34 14.25 16.00
CA LEU A 61 3.91 12.86 16.15
C LEU A 61 2.58 12.79 16.90
N ARG A 62 2.46 13.50 18.03
CA ARG A 62 1.23 13.59 18.81
C ARG A 62 0.10 14.26 18.02
N ASP A 63 0.37 15.41 17.41
CA ASP A 63 -0.63 16.18 16.67
C ASP A 63 -1.14 15.44 15.42
N SER A 64 -0.29 14.61 14.80
CA SER A 64 -0.63 13.81 13.63
C SER A 64 -1.51 12.58 13.93
N GLN A 65 -1.67 12.22 15.21
CA GLN A 65 -2.50 11.08 15.61
C GLN A 65 -3.97 11.27 15.27
N ILE A 66 -4.51 12.46 15.56
CA ILE A 66 -5.91 12.80 15.29
C ILE A 66 -6.18 12.80 13.77
N PRO A 67 -5.42 13.51 12.92
CA PRO A 67 -5.61 13.45 11.47
C PRO A 67 -5.50 12.05 10.87
N LEU A 68 -4.57 11.21 11.35
CA LEU A 68 -4.45 9.83 10.89
C LEU A 68 -5.68 9.00 11.25
N ALA A 69 -6.12 9.03 12.52
CA ALA A 69 -7.32 8.33 12.96
C ALA A 69 -8.56 8.80 12.19
N ASN A 70 -8.69 10.11 11.99
CA ASN A 70 -9.80 10.70 11.25
C ASN A 70 -9.80 10.26 9.78
N ALA A 71 -8.64 10.24 9.12
CA ALA A 71 -8.53 9.77 7.74
C ALA A 71 -8.94 8.28 7.62
N THR A 72 -8.52 7.45 8.56
CA THR A 72 -8.87 6.02 8.62
C THR A 72 -10.38 5.82 8.83
N ALA A 73 -10.99 6.56 9.76
CA ALA A 73 -12.44 6.56 9.96
C ALA A 73 -13.20 6.98 8.70
N CYS A 74 -12.76 8.07 8.05
CA CYS A 74 -13.36 8.56 6.82
C CYS A 74 -13.31 7.53 5.67
N LYS A 75 -12.19 6.81 5.54
CA LYS A 75 -12.08 5.70 4.59
C LYS A 75 -13.15 4.64 4.84
N ALA A 76 -13.30 4.18 6.09
CA ALA A 76 -14.29 3.15 6.44
C ALA A 76 -15.73 3.62 6.20
N ILE A 77 -16.05 4.87 6.53
CA ILE A 77 -17.40 5.44 6.31
C ILE A 77 -17.70 5.54 4.80
N TRP A 78 -16.73 5.95 3.98
CA TRP A 78 -16.93 5.96 2.53
C TRP A 78 -17.09 4.55 1.95
N GLU A 79 -16.30 3.56 2.39
CA GLU A 79 -16.48 2.17 1.97
C GLU A 79 -17.89 1.64 2.29
N GLY A 80 -18.40 1.98 3.49
CA GLY A 80 -19.78 1.69 3.88
C GLY A 80 -20.81 2.37 2.96
N ALA A 81 -20.61 3.65 2.65
CA ALA A 81 -21.47 4.41 1.75
C ALA A 81 -21.46 3.86 0.32
N ILE A 82 -20.30 3.47 -0.21
CA ILE A 82 -20.15 2.80 -1.51
C ILE A 82 -20.95 1.50 -1.52
N LYS A 83 -20.79 0.66 -0.50
CA LYS A 83 -21.50 -0.62 -0.38
C LYS A 83 -23.01 -0.40 -0.37
N ALA A 84 -23.50 0.56 0.41
CA ALA A 84 -24.92 0.88 0.51
C ALA A 84 -25.49 1.41 -0.82
N ASN A 85 -24.79 2.33 -1.48
CA ASN A 85 -25.20 2.85 -2.78
C ASN A 85 -25.21 1.77 -3.87
N ASN A 86 -24.18 0.93 -3.91
CA ASN A 86 -24.12 -0.20 -4.86
C ASN A 86 -25.25 -1.20 -4.60
N ALA A 87 -25.62 -1.45 -3.33
CA ALA A 87 -26.77 -2.29 -2.99
C ALA A 87 -28.08 -1.68 -3.47
N THR A 88 -28.26 -0.36 -3.36
CA THR A 88 -29.43 0.36 -3.89
C THR A 88 -29.50 0.26 -5.42
N VAL A 89 -28.36 0.46 -6.10
CA VAL A 89 -28.24 0.31 -7.56
C VAL A 89 -28.59 -1.11 -8.00
N ASN A 90 -28.00 -2.11 -7.34
CA ASN A 90 -28.17 -3.52 -7.72
C ASN A 90 -29.61 -4.01 -7.46
N ARG A 91 -30.21 -3.68 -6.31
CA ARG A 91 -31.60 -4.06 -5.99
C ARG A 91 -32.58 -3.57 -7.05
N SER A 92 -32.39 -2.33 -7.50
CA SER A 92 -33.34 -1.69 -8.43
C SER A 92 -32.95 -1.84 -9.90
N ARG A 93 -31.86 -2.56 -10.24
CA ARG A 93 -31.32 -2.63 -11.62
C ARG A 93 -32.27 -3.36 -12.57
N ASP A 94 -32.70 -4.55 -12.20
CA ASP A 94 -33.47 -5.40 -13.13
C ASP A 94 -34.89 -4.83 -13.30
N ALA A 95 -35.47 -4.32 -12.21
CA ALA A 95 -36.71 -3.56 -12.22
C ALA A 95 -36.61 -2.27 -13.05
N PHE A 96 -35.48 -1.56 -12.95
CA PHE A 96 -35.21 -0.37 -13.76
C PHE A 96 -35.20 -0.69 -15.27
N GLU A 97 -34.51 -1.74 -15.70
CA GLU A 97 -34.44 -2.11 -17.12
C GLU A 97 -35.81 -2.51 -17.68
N ARG A 98 -36.66 -3.17 -16.88
CA ARG A 98 -38.04 -3.48 -17.28
C ARG A 98 -38.89 -2.23 -17.43
N ILE A 99 -38.80 -1.32 -16.46
CA ILE A 99 -39.50 -0.03 -16.49
C ILE A 99 -39.04 0.85 -17.64
N LYS A 100 -37.75 0.85 -17.96
CA LYS A 100 -37.19 1.56 -19.11
C LYS A 100 -37.79 1.06 -20.43
N LYS A 101 -37.95 -0.26 -20.60
CA LYS A 101 -38.64 -0.84 -21.78
C LYS A 101 -40.10 -0.42 -21.85
N LEU A 102 -40.80 -0.38 -20.72
CA LEU A 102 -42.19 0.10 -20.66
C LEU A 102 -42.27 1.59 -21.01
N ASP A 103 -41.30 2.39 -20.54
CA ASP A 103 -41.20 3.80 -20.88
C ASP A 103 -40.96 4.06 -22.37
N GLU A 104 -40.13 3.23 -23.02
CA GLU A 104 -39.93 3.28 -24.47
C GLU A 104 -41.24 2.95 -25.21
N ARG A 105 -41.97 1.93 -24.76
CA ARG A 105 -43.29 1.59 -25.32
C ARG A 105 -44.30 2.71 -25.16
N ILE A 106 -44.28 3.50 -24.07
CA ILE A 106 -45.17 4.67 -23.93
C ILE A 106 -44.99 5.67 -25.07
N LYS A 107 -43.77 5.85 -25.58
CA LYS A 107 -43.48 6.77 -26.70
C LYS A 107 -44.07 6.27 -28.03
N GLU A 108 -44.39 4.99 -28.14
CA GLU A 108 -45.09 4.43 -29.31
C GLU A 108 -46.53 4.92 -29.36
N TYR A 109 -47.17 5.13 -28.20
CA TYR A 109 -48.58 5.52 -28.10
C TYR A 109 -48.82 7.00 -27.83
N THR A 110 -47.80 7.72 -27.36
CA THR A 110 -47.93 9.13 -26.94
C THR A 110 -47.06 10.07 -27.75
N GLU A 111 -47.49 11.32 -27.87
CA GLU A 111 -46.75 12.44 -28.42
C GLU A 111 -46.65 13.57 -27.38
N LYS A 112 -45.56 14.35 -27.43
CA LYS A 112 -45.38 15.51 -26.56
C LYS A 112 -46.24 16.67 -27.07
N VAL A 113 -46.91 17.38 -26.17
CA VAL A 113 -47.66 18.59 -26.53
C VAL A 113 -46.67 19.76 -26.73
N PRO A 114 -46.69 20.46 -27.89
CA PRO A 114 -45.70 21.50 -28.21
C PRO A 114 -45.71 22.74 -27.30
N GLN A 115 -46.84 23.05 -26.66
CA GLN A 115 -46.98 24.25 -25.83
C GLN A 115 -46.84 23.94 -24.33
N GLY A 116 -45.63 24.12 -23.81
CA GLY A 116 -45.42 24.59 -22.44
C GLY A 116 -45.44 23.59 -21.28
N GLY A 117 -45.35 22.27 -21.50
CA GLY A 117 -45.27 21.34 -20.37
C GLY A 117 -44.93 19.89 -20.70
N PHE A 118 -44.74 19.07 -19.67
CA PHE A 118 -44.56 17.62 -19.76
C PHE A 118 -45.86 16.86 -20.09
N ALA A 119 -46.84 17.52 -20.71
CA ALA A 119 -48.12 16.93 -21.07
C ALA A 119 -47.94 15.91 -22.20
N LEU A 120 -48.55 14.74 -22.01
CA LEU A 120 -48.61 13.66 -23.00
C LEU A 120 -50.00 13.67 -23.64
N LYS A 121 -50.06 13.43 -24.94
CA LYS A 121 -51.30 13.18 -25.68
C LYS A 121 -51.17 11.83 -26.40
N LEU A 122 -52.27 11.09 -26.52
CA LEU A 122 -52.31 9.90 -27.38
C LEU A 122 -52.14 10.31 -28.85
N LYS A 123 -51.41 9.50 -29.62
CA LYS A 123 -51.36 9.64 -31.08
C LYS A 123 -52.75 9.38 -31.68
N LYS A 124 -53.02 9.92 -32.87
CA LYS A 124 -54.33 9.79 -33.53
C LYS A 124 -54.73 8.35 -33.84
N GLU A 125 -53.77 7.48 -34.14
CA GLU A 125 -53.99 6.09 -34.58
C GLU A 125 -53.38 5.09 -33.57
N VAL A 126 -53.85 5.15 -32.32
CA VAL A 126 -53.37 4.23 -31.28
C VAL A 126 -54.03 2.85 -31.41
N ASN A 127 -53.21 1.81 -31.56
CA ASN A 127 -53.66 0.43 -31.36
C ASN A 127 -54.13 0.26 -29.91
N ARG A 128 -55.44 0.13 -29.73
CA ARG A 128 -56.11 0.12 -28.41
C ARG A 128 -55.73 -1.09 -27.57
N GLU A 129 -55.69 -2.27 -28.18
CA GLU A 129 -55.35 -3.50 -27.48
C GLU A 129 -53.89 -3.48 -27.02
N GLY A 130 -52.99 -2.99 -27.89
CA GLY A 130 -51.58 -2.76 -27.54
C GLY A 130 -51.39 -1.76 -26.41
N PHE A 131 -52.14 -0.65 -26.43
CA PHE A 131 -52.12 0.34 -25.36
C PHE A 131 -52.65 -0.22 -24.03
N ARG A 132 -53.77 -0.94 -24.06
CA ARG A 132 -54.32 -1.60 -22.87
C ARG A 132 -53.33 -2.59 -22.26
N LYS A 133 -52.70 -3.42 -23.11
CA LYS A 133 -51.64 -4.34 -22.69
C LYS A 133 -50.49 -3.59 -22.03
N LEU A 134 -50.03 -2.48 -22.60
CA LEU A 134 -48.98 -1.65 -21.99
C LEU A 134 -49.38 -1.12 -20.60
N VAL A 135 -50.61 -0.63 -20.42
CA VAL A 135 -51.08 -0.14 -19.11
C VAL A 135 -51.10 -1.27 -18.08
N ASN A 136 -51.56 -2.47 -18.46
CA ASN A 136 -51.53 -3.65 -17.58
C ASN A 136 -50.10 -4.10 -17.25
N ASP A 137 -49.21 -4.14 -18.24
CA ASP A 137 -47.79 -4.48 -18.04
C ASP A 137 -47.13 -3.47 -17.06
N ILE A 138 -47.45 -2.18 -17.16
CA ILE A 138 -46.97 -1.15 -16.22
C ILE A 138 -47.47 -1.41 -14.80
N LYS A 139 -48.76 -1.70 -14.63
CA LYS A 139 -49.33 -2.01 -13.32
C LYS A 139 -48.64 -3.22 -12.69
N GLU A 140 -48.57 -4.32 -13.43
CA GLU A 140 -47.98 -5.57 -12.95
C GLU A 140 -46.51 -5.35 -12.55
N GLU A 141 -45.75 -4.61 -13.37
CA GLU A 141 -44.36 -4.29 -13.07
C GLU A 141 -44.23 -3.42 -11.81
N LEU A 142 -45.08 -2.41 -11.64
CA LEU A 142 -45.07 -1.55 -10.45
C LEU A 142 -45.47 -2.33 -9.18
N GLU A 143 -46.43 -3.25 -9.27
CA GLU A 143 -46.87 -4.09 -8.15
C GLU A 143 -45.78 -5.11 -7.76
N ASN A 144 -45.21 -5.80 -8.74
CA ASN A 144 -44.18 -6.82 -8.53
C ASN A 144 -42.87 -6.24 -7.97
N ASN A 145 -42.56 -4.99 -8.30
CA ASN A 145 -41.31 -4.33 -7.91
C ASN A 145 -41.52 -3.17 -6.94
N ALA A 146 -42.68 -3.10 -6.26
CA ALA A 146 -43.01 -2.00 -5.36
C ALA A 146 -41.95 -1.77 -4.25
N LYS A 147 -41.25 -2.84 -3.84
CA LYS A 147 -40.17 -2.81 -2.85
C LYS A 147 -38.82 -2.31 -3.41
N ASP A 148 -38.64 -2.41 -4.73
CA ASP A 148 -37.41 -2.02 -5.43
C ASP A 148 -37.46 -0.57 -5.94
N ILE A 149 -38.65 0.05 -5.88
CA ILE A 149 -38.81 1.49 -6.12
C ILE A 149 -37.98 2.24 -5.07
N PRO A 150 -37.05 3.13 -5.50
CA PRO A 150 -36.29 3.95 -4.57
C PRO A 150 -37.23 4.70 -3.61
N ASN A 151 -37.08 4.45 -2.32
CA ASN A 151 -37.84 5.07 -1.24
C ASN A 151 -37.02 6.19 -0.58
N GLU A 152 -37.57 6.83 0.45
CA GLU A 152 -36.89 7.88 1.21
C GLU A 152 -35.54 7.42 1.79
N GLU A 153 -35.46 6.17 2.25
CA GLU A 153 -34.23 5.57 2.80
C GLU A 153 -33.12 5.46 1.73
N ALA A 154 -33.46 5.01 0.52
CA ALA A 154 -32.52 4.93 -0.60
C ALA A 154 -31.95 6.31 -0.94
N VAL A 155 -32.78 7.34 -0.91
CA VAL A 155 -32.34 8.71 -1.17
C VAL A 155 -31.54 9.28 0.00
N ALA A 156 -31.93 9.00 1.24
CA ALA A 156 -31.17 9.37 2.42
C ALA A 156 -29.76 8.75 2.43
N THR A 157 -29.63 7.51 1.94
CA THR A 157 -28.33 6.83 1.78
C THR A 157 -27.43 7.55 0.77
N ILE A 158 -28.01 7.99 -0.36
CA ILE A 158 -27.29 8.77 -1.38
C ILE A 158 -26.86 10.13 -0.81
N ASP A 159 -27.74 10.81 -0.08
CA ASP A 159 -27.44 12.08 0.58
C ASP A 159 -26.34 11.92 1.62
N GLU A 160 -26.43 10.91 2.49
CA GLU A 160 -25.39 10.59 3.48
C GLU A 160 -24.03 10.45 2.80
N ALA A 161 -23.94 9.71 1.69
CA ALA A 161 -22.69 9.57 0.94
C ALA A 161 -22.16 10.91 0.38
N VAL A 162 -23.04 11.80 -0.06
CA VAL A 162 -22.69 13.16 -0.51
C VAL A 162 -22.15 14.00 0.65
N TYR A 163 -22.76 13.93 1.84
CA TYR A 163 -22.29 14.68 3.01
C TYR A 163 -21.00 14.13 3.59
N THR A 164 -20.85 12.80 3.63
CA THR A 164 -19.59 12.15 4.00
C THR A 164 -18.46 12.66 3.12
N LYS A 165 -18.68 12.87 1.81
CA LYS A 165 -17.68 13.49 0.95
C LYS A 165 -17.23 14.86 1.47
N HIS A 166 -18.15 15.74 1.85
CA HIS A 166 -17.80 17.07 2.35
C HIS A 166 -17.01 17.02 3.66
N VAL A 167 -17.46 16.23 4.64
CA VAL A 167 -16.77 16.08 5.93
C VAL A 167 -15.37 15.49 5.73
N CYS A 168 -15.25 14.45 4.90
CA CYS A 168 -13.99 13.76 4.70
C CYS A 168 -12.99 14.53 3.82
N LEU A 169 -13.45 15.53 3.03
CA LEU A 169 -12.53 16.46 2.37
C LEU A 169 -11.77 17.33 3.39
N THR A 170 -12.44 17.83 4.42
CA THR A 170 -11.79 18.57 5.51
C THR A 170 -10.82 17.69 6.28
N VAL A 171 -11.23 16.46 6.59
CA VAL A 171 -10.36 15.46 7.25
C VAL A 171 -9.12 15.16 6.41
N ARG A 172 -9.28 14.96 5.09
CA ARG A 172 -8.15 14.74 4.19
C ARG A 172 -7.19 15.94 4.21
N GLY A 173 -7.69 17.16 4.11
CA GLY A 173 -6.85 18.37 4.17
C GLY A 173 -6.05 18.47 5.48
N ASN A 174 -6.66 18.13 6.61
CA ASN A 174 -5.95 18.08 7.89
C ASN A 174 -4.86 17.00 7.92
N ALA A 175 -5.11 15.83 7.34
CA ALA A 175 -4.12 14.75 7.24
C ALA A 175 -2.99 15.09 6.25
N GLU A 176 -3.28 15.76 5.14
CA GLU A 176 -2.29 16.29 4.18
C GLU A 176 -1.37 17.31 4.87
N ASN A 177 -1.94 18.26 5.63
CA ASN A 177 -1.17 19.23 6.40
C ASN A 177 -0.27 18.57 7.46
N ALA A 178 -0.79 17.56 8.18
CA ALA A 178 -0.02 16.80 9.15
C ALA A 178 1.15 16.04 8.49
N LEU A 179 0.90 15.43 7.34
CA LEU A 179 1.92 14.74 6.55
C LEU A 179 3.02 15.70 6.09
N GLU A 180 2.66 16.85 5.53
CA GLU A 180 3.62 17.84 5.03
C GLU A 180 4.51 18.40 6.16
N ASN A 181 3.89 18.74 7.30
CA ASN A 181 4.62 19.18 8.48
C ASN A 181 5.64 18.14 8.95
N LEU A 182 5.24 16.88 8.98
CA LEU A 182 6.10 15.78 9.41
C LEU A 182 7.24 15.52 8.40
N LYS A 183 6.96 15.54 7.09
CA LYS A 183 8.00 15.45 6.04
C LYS A 183 9.08 16.50 6.21
N ARG A 184 8.68 17.77 6.30
CA ARG A 184 9.60 18.90 6.46
C ARG A 184 10.48 18.77 7.71
N LYS A 185 9.94 18.27 8.83
CA LYS A 185 10.76 18.04 10.03
C LYS A 185 11.68 16.82 9.91
N LEU A 186 11.22 15.76 9.27
CA LEU A 186 12.06 14.58 9.03
C LEU A 186 13.23 14.85 8.09
N GLU A 187 13.08 15.75 7.12
CA GLU A 187 14.18 16.21 6.25
C GLU A 187 15.31 16.88 7.05
N ASN A 188 14.98 17.61 8.12
CA ASN A 188 15.99 18.24 8.97
C ASN A 188 16.88 17.23 9.69
N TYR A 189 16.43 16.00 9.93
CA TYR A 189 17.28 14.96 10.53
C TYR A 189 18.45 14.56 9.64
N GLU A 190 18.37 14.77 8.31
CA GLU A 190 19.50 14.52 7.41
C GLU A 190 20.66 15.49 7.64
N THR A 191 20.39 16.69 8.17
CA THR A 191 21.43 17.65 8.58
C THR A 191 22.16 17.18 9.85
N PHE A 192 21.50 16.40 10.71
CA PHE A 192 22.02 15.87 11.98
C PHE A 192 22.22 14.36 11.92
N LYS A 193 22.61 13.82 10.77
CA LYS A 193 22.64 12.37 10.53
C LYS A 193 23.58 11.64 11.49
N GLU A 194 24.75 12.22 11.79
CA GLU A 194 25.76 11.60 12.66
C GLU A 194 25.37 11.69 14.14
N GLU A 195 24.85 12.84 14.59
CA GLU A 195 24.32 13.06 15.94
C GLU A 195 23.13 12.14 16.20
N THR A 196 22.21 12.07 15.23
CA THR A 196 21.07 11.15 15.28
C THR A 196 21.57 9.71 15.32
N ALA A 197 22.64 9.37 14.59
CA ALA A 197 23.23 8.04 14.64
C ALA A 197 23.95 7.71 15.96
N ARG A 198 24.19 8.69 16.84
CA ARG A 198 24.71 8.46 18.19
C ARG A 198 23.57 8.26 19.18
N SER A 199 22.69 9.25 19.33
CA SER A 199 21.59 9.20 20.32
C SER A 199 20.52 8.17 19.99
N THR A 200 20.32 7.23 20.92
CA THR A 200 19.20 6.27 20.87
C THR A 200 17.84 6.97 20.80
N LYS A 201 17.63 8.03 21.59
CA LYS A 201 16.34 8.76 21.62
C LYS A 201 16.05 9.46 20.30
N ALA A 202 17.04 10.13 19.73
CA ALA A 202 16.90 10.79 18.43
C ALA A 202 16.58 9.79 17.31
N LYS A 203 17.23 8.61 17.31
CA LYS A 203 16.91 7.52 16.35
C LYS A 203 15.46 7.07 16.49
N GLU A 204 15.01 6.82 17.71
CA GLU A 204 13.66 6.32 17.94
C GLU A 204 12.59 7.34 17.52
N VAL A 205 12.78 8.62 17.84
CA VAL A 205 11.87 9.71 17.39
C VAL A 205 11.88 9.84 15.88
N ASN A 206 13.06 9.85 15.23
CA ASN A 206 13.16 9.90 13.77
C ASN A 206 12.47 8.70 13.13
N GLN A 207 12.69 7.49 13.67
CA GLN A 207 12.09 6.27 13.15
C GLN A 207 10.57 6.25 13.32
N ALA A 208 10.05 6.65 14.48
CA ALA A 208 8.61 6.79 14.71
C ALA A 208 8.00 7.84 13.78
N GLY A 209 8.68 8.97 13.57
CA GLY A 209 8.28 9.99 12.60
C GLY A 209 8.18 9.43 11.18
N LYS A 210 9.20 8.68 10.71
CA LYS A 210 9.17 8.02 9.40
C LYS A 210 8.00 7.05 9.29
N SER A 211 7.79 6.19 10.28
CA SER A 211 6.65 5.26 10.29
C SER A 211 5.30 5.99 10.25
N ARG A 212 5.15 7.10 10.99
CA ARG A 212 3.92 7.91 10.99
C ARG A 212 3.69 8.61 9.66
N ARG A 213 4.74 9.14 9.03
CA ARG A 213 4.69 9.71 7.68
C ARG A 213 4.20 8.68 6.68
N ASP A 214 4.78 7.48 6.70
CA ASP A 214 4.43 6.41 5.76
C ASP A 214 2.97 5.95 5.95
N ALA A 215 2.50 5.87 7.20
CA ALA A 215 1.10 5.58 7.51
C ALA A 215 0.14 6.67 6.97
N LEU A 216 0.49 7.95 7.14
CA LEU A 216 -0.28 9.07 6.60
C LEU A 216 -0.29 9.06 5.06
N GLU A 217 0.84 8.79 4.41
CA GLU A 217 0.91 8.67 2.95
C GLU A 217 0.01 7.54 2.43
N LYS A 218 0.11 6.38 3.08
CA LYS A 218 -0.70 5.21 2.74
C LYS A 218 -2.19 5.53 2.83
N ILE A 219 -2.64 6.04 3.98
CA ILE A 219 -4.08 6.32 4.17
C ILE A 219 -4.57 7.42 3.22
N LEU A 220 -3.77 8.46 2.94
CA LEU A 220 -4.16 9.52 2.02
C LEU A 220 -4.31 9.00 0.58
N LYS A 221 -3.45 8.06 0.17
CA LYS A 221 -3.58 7.36 -1.12
C LYS A 221 -4.86 6.56 -1.18
N GLU A 222 -5.11 5.71 -0.17
CA GLU A 222 -6.33 4.88 -0.09
C GLU A 222 -7.60 5.74 -0.04
N LEU A 223 -7.57 6.84 0.71
CA LEU A 223 -8.67 7.79 0.84
C LEU A 223 -8.99 8.43 -0.52
N LYS A 224 -7.97 8.80 -1.31
CA LYS A 224 -8.16 9.32 -2.67
C LYS A 224 -8.83 8.30 -3.60
N GLU A 225 -8.41 7.03 -3.53
CA GLU A 225 -9.00 5.95 -4.32
C GLU A 225 -10.48 5.74 -3.95
N VAL A 226 -10.76 5.59 -2.65
CA VAL A 226 -12.12 5.42 -2.13
C VAL A 226 -13.01 6.63 -2.45
N GLN A 227 -12.48 7.86 -2.44
CA GLN A 227 -13.22 9.06 -2.83
C GLN A 227 -13.71 9.01 -4.28
N LEU A 228 -12.87 8.53 -5.21
CA LEU A 228 -13.23 8.40 -6.62
C LEU A 228 -14.34 7.37 -6.79
N ASP A 229 -14.23 6.24 -6.11
CA ASP A 229 -15.25 5.18 -6.16
C ASP A 229 -16.56 5.60 -5.50
N ALA A 230 -16.50 6.33 -4.38
CA ALA A 230 -17.67 6.95 -3.76
C ALA A 230 -18.37 7.92 -4.71
N THR A 231 -17.61 8.77 -5.40
CA THR A 231 -18.17 9.71 -6.38
C THR A 231 -18.86 8.99 -7.54
N ARG A 232 -18.25 7.93 -8.07
CA ARG A 232 -18.84 7.10 -9.14
C ARG A 232 -20.10 6.37 -8.66
N SER A 233 -20.05 5.76 -7.48
CA SER A 233 -21.17 5.02 -6.89
C SER A 233 -22.36 5.94 -6.61
N VAL A 234 -22.12 7.12 -6.03
CA VAL A 234 -23.15 8.16 -5.82
C VAL A 234 -23.75 8.63 -7.14
N SER A 235 -22.93 8.89 -8.17
CA SER A 235 -23.44 9.31 -9.48
C SER A 235 -24.37 8.26 -10.08
N LYS A 236 -23.93 6.99 -10.11
CA LYS A 236 -24.74 5.87 -10.61
C LYS A 236 -26.05 5.74 -9.86
N ALA A 237 -26.01 5.81 -8.52
CA ALA A 237 -27.21 5.75 -7.69
C ALA A 237 -28.15 6.94 -7.98
N LYS A 238 -27.63 8.17 -8.07
CA LYS A 238 -28.43 9.35 -8.42
C LYS A 238 -29.07 9.23 -9.80
N ASP A 239 -28.32 8.80 -10.80
CA ASP A 239 -28.81 8.67 -12.17
C ASP A 239 -29.92 7.62 -12.26
N GLN A 240 -29.76 6.49 -11.57
CA GLN A 240 -30.78 5.46 -11.50
C GLN A 240 -32.04 5.94 -10.77
N VAL A 241 -31.91 6.59 -9.61
CA VAL A 241 -33.06 7.15 -8.88
C VAL A 241 -33.77 8.23 -9.71
N ARG A 242 -33.03 9.09 -10.42
CA ARG A 242 -33.61 10.09 -11.35
C ARG A 242 -34.39 9.42 -12.47
N ALA A 243 -33.78 8.42 -13.11
CA ALA A 243 -34.41 7.74 -14.23
C ALA A 243 -35.67 6.98 -13.79
N TRP A 244 -35.66 6.39 -12.58
CA TRP A 244 -36.84 5.84 -11.91
C TRP A 244 -37.92 6.90 -11.69
N ALA A 245 -37.58 8.03 -11.06
CA ALA A 245 -38.53 9.11 -10.80
C ALA A 245 -39.15 9.65 -12.10
N ASP A 246 -38.38 9.73 -13.17
CA ASP A 246 -38.84 10.17 -14.48
C ASP A 246 -39.80 9.17 -15.13
N ALA A 247 -39.50 7.87 -15.07
CA ALA A 247 -40.37 6.82 -15.60
C ALA A 247 -41.67 6.73 -14.80
N VAL A 248 -41.59 6.68 -13.46
CA VAL A 248 -42.76 6.68 -12.57
C VAL A 248 -43.61 7.94 -12.78
N GLY A 249 -42.99 9.10 -12.95
CA GLY A 249 -43.69 10.33 -13.28
C GLY A 249 -44.40 10.29 -14.63
N ARG A 250 -43.83 9.60 -15.64
CA ARG A 250 -44.51 9.36 -16.93
C ARG A 250 -45.69 8.40 -16.79
N PHE A 251 -45.56 7.36 -15.97
CA PHE A 251 -46.65 6.42 -15.66
C PHE A 251 -47.82 7.12 -14.96
N SER A 252 -47.52 8.00 -14.00
CA SER A 252 -48.52 8.82 -13.29
C SER A 252 -49.31 9.71 -14.28
N ARG A 253 -48.61 10.41 -15.18
CA ARG A 253 -49.24 11.23 -16.24
C ARG A 253 -50.04 10.40 -17.23
N LEU A 254 -49.58 9.18 -17.55
CA LEU A 254 -50.34 8.26 -18.38
C LEU A 254 -51.66 7.88 -17.70
N GLY A 255 -51.62 7.60 -16.40
CA GLY A 255 -52.82 7.36 -15.59
C GLY A 255 -53.79 8.54 -15.62
N GLU A 256 -53.32 9.76 -15.34
CA GLU A 256 -54.14 10.98 -15.42
C GLU A 256 -54.77 11.19 -16.81
N MET A 257 -54.02 10.92 -17.87
CA MET A 257 -54.52 11.02 -19.24
C MET A 257 -55.66 10.03 -19.48
N VAL A 258 -55.53 8.78 -19.01
CA VAL A 258 -56.61 7.79 -19.11
C VAL A 258 -57.83 8.25 -18.31
N THR A 259 -57.65 8.77 -17.09
CA THR A 259 -58.76 9.32 -16.28
C THR A 259 -59.44 10.53 -16.94
N LYS A 260 -58.69 11.40 -17.62
CA LYS A 260 -59.29 12.53 -18.38
C LYS A 260 -60.09 12.05 -19.59
N LEU A 261 -59.61 11.01 -20.28
CA LEU A 261 -60.33 10.40 -21.39
C LEU A 261 -61.65 9.72 -20.96
N GLU A 262 -61.80 9.35 -19.69
CA GLU A 262 -63.09 8.86 -19.18
C GLU A 262 -64.12 9.96 -18.89
N ASN A 263 -63.65 11.20 -18.74
CA ASN A 263 -64.47 12.36 -18.36
C ASN A 263 -64.85 13.25 -19.56
N THR A 264 -64.42 12.91 -20.77
CA THR A 264 -64.81 13.61 -21.99
C THR A 264 -66.21 13.20 -22.44
N ASP A 265 -66.93 14.14 -23.06
CA ASP A 265 -68.24 13.95 -23.71
C ASP A 265 -68.16 13.17 -25.03
N ASP A 266 -66.95 12.81 -25.46
CA ASP A 266 -66.69 11.87 -26.56
C ASP A 266 -67.15 10.46 -26.14
N VAL A 267 -68.44 10.18 -26.33
CA VAL A 267 -69.11 8.92 -25.99
C VAL A 267 -68.37 7.68 -26.56
N PRO A 268 -67.88 7.68 -27.82
CA PRO A 268 -67.00 6.63 -28.32
C PRO A 268 -65.74 6.41 -27.48
N ALA A 269 -64.94 7.46 -27.25
CA ALA A 269 -63.70 7.35 -26.46
C ALA A 269 -63.97 6.91 -25.01
N ARG A 270 -65.10 7.34 -24.44
CA ARG A 270 -65.52 7.04 -23.07
C ARG A 270 -65.97 5.59 -22.89
N ASN A 271 -66.78 5.05 -23.80
CA ASN A 271 -67.28 3.68 -23.72
C ASN A 271 -66.18 2.64 -24.01
N GLU A 272 -65.11 3.04 -24.72
CA GLU A 272 -63.97 2.17 -25.06
C GLU A 272 -62.95 1.99 -23.93
N ILE A 273 -62.95 2.90 -22.94
CA ILE A 273 -62.02 2.88 -21.79
C ILE A 273 -62.69 2.33 -20.52
N LYS A 274 -64.02 2.37 -20.43
CA LYS A 274 -64.76 2.05 -19.20
C LYS A 274 -64.85 0.54 -18.87
N ALA A 275 -64.23 0.19 -17.74
CA ALA A 275 -64.65 -0.73 -16.66
C ALA A 275 -63.42 -1.42 -16.04
N GLU A 276 -62.52 -1.97 -16.85
CA GLU A 276 -61.30 -2.66 -16.37
C GLU A 276 -60.09 -1.73 -16.18
N ASN A 277 -59.99 -0.65 -16.96
CA ASN A 277 -58.83 0.25 -16.88
C ASN A 277 -58.85 1.14 -15.65
N ASN A 278 -60.02 1.43 -15.08
CA ASN A 278 -60.15 2.43 -14.04
C ASN A 278 -59.48 2.01 -12.73
N GLU A 279 -59.65 0.73 -12.34
CA GLU A 279 -58.97 0.17 -11.17
C GLU A 279 -57.45 0.12 -11.39
N THR A 280 -57.01 -0.29 -12.58
CA THR A 280 -55.60 -0.38 -12.96
C THR A 280 -54.92 1.00 -12.96
N VAL A 281 -55.59 2.02 -13.49
CA VAL A 281 -55.11 3.40 -13.50
C VAL A 281 -55.05 3.97 -12.09
N LEU A 282 -56.08 3.77 -11.26
CA LEU A 282 -56.06 4.20 -9.86
C LEU A 282 -54.93 3.53 -9.07
N LYS A 283 -54.64 2.25 -9.33
CA LYS A 283 -53.51 1.54 -8.72
C LYS A 283 -52.16 2.10 -9.19
N ILE A 284 -52.00 2.36 -10.49
CA ILE A 284 -50.80 3.03 -11.02
C ILE A 284 -50.62 4.39 -10.34
N THR A 285 -51.67 5.23 -10.29
CA THR A 285 -51.62 6.55 -9.65
C THR A 285 -51.33 6.46 -8.14
N ARG A 286 -51.80 5.41 -7.45
CA ARG A 286 -51.54 5.19 -6.02
C ARG A 286 -50.11 4.72 -5.74
N VAL A 287 -49.52 3.91 -6.62
CA VAL A 287 -48.13 3.45 -6.48
C VAL A 287 -47.17 4.56 -6.92
N ALA A 288 -47.48 5.21 -8.04
CA ALA A 288 -46.76 6.30 -8.66
C ALA A 288 -47.33 7.68 -8.28
N THR A 289 -47.66 7.89 -7.00
CA THR A 289 -48.22 9.19 -6.60
C THR A 289 -47.28 10.30 -7.00
N GLU A 290 -47.84 11.35 -7.58
CA GLU A 290 -47.08 12.54 -7.98
C GLU A 290 -46.28 13.09 -6.79
N GLN A 291 -46.79 12.90 -5.56
CA GLN A 291 -46.08 13.21 -4.32
C GLN A 291 -44.78 12.40 -4.16
N LYS A 292 -44.79 11.06 -4.30
CA LYS A 292 -43.54 10.27 -4.21
C LYS A 292 -42.53 10.66 -5.27
N VAL A 293 -42.99 10.96 -6.49
CA VAL A 293 -42.11 11.42 -7.58
C VAL A 293 -41.56 12.82 -7.29
N LYS A 294 -42.40 13.72 -6.77
CA LYS A 294 -42.00 15.07 -6.33
C LYS A 294 -41.01 14.97 -5.18
N ASP A 295 -41.25 14.12 -4.20
CA ASP A 295 -40.36 13.89 -3.06
C ASP A 295 -39.00 13.40 -3.59
N ILE A 296 -38.96 12.35 -4.41
CA ILE A 296 -37.71 11.85 -5.01
C ILE A 296 -37.00 12.97 -5.81
N ARG A 297 -37.71 13.76 -6.62
CA ARG A 297 -37.11 14.84 -7.40
C ARG A 297 -36.61 16.00 -6.52
N LYS A 298 -37.36 16.40 -5.50
CA LYS A 298 -36.96 17.42 -4.53
C LYS A 298 -35.71 17.00 -3.80
N LEU A 299 -35.68 15.75 -3.33
CA LEU A 299 -34.54 15.19 -2.64
C LEU A 299 -33.27 15.22 -3.51
N ILE A 300 -33.39 15.06 -4.83
CA ILE A 300 -32.24 15.04 -5.75
C ILE A 300 -31.79 16.43 -6.20
N ASN A 301 -32.70 17.37 -6.41
CA ASN A 301 -32.43 18.62 -7.15
C ASN A 301 -32.59 19.91 -6.34
N GLU A 302 -33.36 19.94 -5.26
CA GLU A 302 -33.72 21.19 -4.58
C GLU A 302 -32.94 21.42 -3.28
N VAL A 303 -32.64 22.69 -3.01
CA VAL A 303 -32.16 23.18 -1.70
C VAL A 303 -33.34 23.91 -1.06
N ASP A 304 -34.38 23.19 -0.66
CA ASP A 304 -35.46 23.77 0.14
C ASP A 304 -35.13 23.70 1.64
N ASP A 305 -35.89 24.40 2.48
CA ASP A 305 -35.64 24.46 3.93
C ASP A 305 -35.74 23.07 4.58
N ALA A 306 -36.64 22.21 4.10
CA ALA A 306 -36.75 20.83 4.55
C ALA A 306 -35.47 20.03 4.21
N THR A 307 -34.93 20.26 3.02
CA THR A 307 -33.64 19.70 2.63
C THR A 307 -32.52 20.27 3.48
N LYS A 308 -32.49 21.58 3.79
CA LYS A 308 -31.51 22.16 4.71
C LYS A 308 -31.51 21.47 6.09
N THR A 309 -32.67 21.31 6.72
CA THR A 309 -32.78 20.62 8.02
C THR A 309 -32.34 19.15 7.93
N ARG A 310 -32.72 18.44 6.85
CA ARG A 310 -32.23 17.08 6.58
C ARG A 310 -30.71 17.06 6.46
N ARG A 311 -30.12 18.01 5.75
CA ARG A 311 -28.67 18.14 5.58
C ARG A 311 -27.97 18.37 6.91
N GLU A 312 -28.47 19.28 7.74
CA GLU A 312 -27.93 19.52 9.09
C GLU A 312 -27.99 18.25 9.94
N THR A 313 -29.10 17.52 9.88
CA THR A 313 -29.26 16.25 10.61
C THR A 313 -28.31 15.17 10.10
N VAL A 314 -28.13 15.06 8.78
CA VAL A 314 -27.20 14.09 8.17
C VAL A 314 -25.76 14.48 8.47
N VAL A 315 -25.41 15.76 8.47
CA VAL A 315 -24.08 16.25 8.83
C VAL A 315 -23.76 15.88 10.28
N GLU A 316 -24.66 16.13 11.23
CA GLU A 316 -24.44 15.74 12.63
C GLU A 316 -24.31 14.23 12.79
N LYS A 317 -25.13 13.42 12.10
CA LYS A 317 -25.00 11.96 12.10
C LYS A 317 -23.67 11.48 11.51
N VAL A 318 -23.22 12.07 10.40
CA VAL A 318 -21.94 11.75 9.79
C VAL A 318 -20.81 12.15 10.72
N LYS A 319 -20.91 13.31 11.36
CA LYS A 319 -19.92 13.79 12.34
C LYS A 319 -19.84 12.85 13.54
N GLU A 320 -20.97 12.41 14.10
CA GLU A 320 -21.01 11.43 15.20
C GLU A 320 -20.41 10.07 14.78
N LYS A 321 -20.72 9.61 13.55
CA LYS A 321 -20.11 8.39 12.99
C LYS A 321 -18.61 8.53 12.80
N VAL A 322 -18.15 9.69 12.32
CA VAL A 322 -16.72 10.01 12.21
C VAL A 322 -16.10 10.00 13.60
N GLU A 323 -16.65 10.71 14.57
CA GLU A 323 -16.12 10.74 15.95
C GLU A 323 -16.05 9.35 16.59
N THR A 324 -17.10 8.54 16.45
CA THR A 324 -17.11 7.15 16.94
C THR A 324 -16.06 6.30 16.22
N ALA A 325 -16.02 6.36 14.89
CA ALA A 325 -15.03 5.64 14.09
C ALA A 325 -13.60 6.14 14.34
N ASN A 326 -13.41 7.40 14.75
CA ASN A 326 -12.11 7.96 15.10
C ASN A 326 -11.58 7.32 16.37
N VAL A 327 -12.43 7.09 17.37
CA VAL A 327 -12.02 6.40 18.61
C VAL A 327 -11.54 4.98 18.29
N GLU A 328 -12.30 4.24 17.48
CA GLU A 328 -11.90 2.89 17.05
C GLU A 328 -10.66 2.91 16.16
N ALA A 329 -10.58 3.84 15.21
CA ALA A 329 -9.46 3.97 14.29
C ALA A 329 -8.18 4.40 15.01
N ALA A 330 -8.27 5.26 16.02
CA ALA A 330 -7.14 5.65 16.85
C ALA A 330 -6.53 4.43 17.55
N ALA A 331 -7.37 3.56 18.12
CA ALA A 331 -6.92 2.32 18.75
C ALA A 331 -6.25 1.37 17.74
N ARG A 332 -6.86 1.16 16.56
CA ARG A 332 -6.29 0.28 15.51
C ARG A 332 -4.99 0.81 14.95
N VAL A 333 -4.92 2.12 14.66
CA VAL A 333 -3.70 2.76 14.15
C VAL A 333 -2.56 2.63 15.15
N GLU A 334 -2.85 2.78 16.44
CA GLU A 334 -1.86 2.62 17.49
C GLU A 334 -1.31 1.18 17.52
N GLU A 335 -2.19 0.18 17.41
CA GLU A 335 -1.81 -1.23 17.33
C GLU A 335 -0.99 -1.54 16.06
N GLU A 336 -1.40 -1.07 14.89
CA GLU A 336 -0.67 -1.26 13.63
C GLU A 336 0.72 -0.61 13.67
N VAL A 337 0.82 0.62 14.18
CA VAL A 337 2.11 1.32 14.34
C VAL A 337 3.00 0.56 15.32
N ARG A 338 2.44 0.02 16.41
CA ARG A 338 3.16 -0.78 17.40
C ARG A 338 3.73 -2.04 16.79
N GLU A 339 2.94 -2.80 16.05
CA GLU A 339 3.40 -4.03 15.38
C GLU A 339 4.43 -3.72 14.28
N ALA A 340 4.26 -2.64 13.53
CA ALA A 340 5.24 -2.21 12.53
C ALA A 340 6.60 -1.85 13.15
N ILE A 341 6.60 -1.19 14.32
CA ILE A 341 7.85 -0.86 15.02
C ILE A 341 8.52 -2.12 15.57
N LYS A 342 7.75 -3.05 16.17
CA LYS A 342 8.30 -4.33 16.64
C LYS A 342 8.91 -5.14 15.51
N ALA A 343 8.20 -5.26 14.39
CA ALA A 343 8.68 -5.97 13.20
C ALA A 343 9.98 -5.35 12.66
N LYS A 344 10.08 -4.01 12.66
CA LYS A 344 11.31 -3.33 12.25
C LYS A 344 12.47 -3.55 13.21
N LYS A 345 12.24 -3.51 14.53
CA LYS A 345 13.28 -3.80 15.54
C LYS A 345 13.83 -5.22 15.36
N ILE A 346 12.95 -6.20 15.17
CA ILE A 346 13.35 -7.60 14.90
C ILE A 346 14.18 -7.68 13.62
N ALA A 347 13.74 -7.06 12.53
CA ALA A 347 14.48 -7.05 11.26
C ALA A 347 15.87 -6.40 11.39
N ASP A 348 15.99 -5.28 12.12
CA ASP A 348 17.26 -4.60 12.36
C ASP A 348 18.21 -5.46 13.23
N GLU A 349 17.68 -6.17 14.23
CA GLU A 349 18.46 -7.11 15.06
C GLU A 349 18.92 -8.33 14.26
N GLU A 350 18.06 -8.90 13.42
CA GLU A 350 18.41 -10.00 12.51
C GLU A 350 19.48 -9.58 11.49
N GLU A 351 19.38 -8.37 10.94
CA GLU A 351 20.38 -7.85 10.01
C GLU A 351 21.75 -7.66 10.70
N LYS A 352 21.76 -7.13 11.93
CA LYS A 352 23.00 -7.01 12.73
C LYS A 352 23.59 -8.38 13.04
N ALA A 353 22.77 -9.34 13.46
CA ALA A 353 23.21 -10.70 13.73
C ALA A 353 23.78 -11.38 12.48
N ARG A 354 23.17 -11.15 11.30
CA ARG A 354 23.68 -11.65 10.02
C ARG A 354 25.04 -11.05 9.69
N LYS A 355 25.20 -9.72 9.81
CA LYS A 355 26.49 -9.04 9.55
C LYS A 355 27.60 -9.51 10.49
N ALA A 356 27.29 -9.71 11.78
CA ALA A 356 28.26 -10.25 12.74
C ALA A 356 28.71 -11.67 12.38
N ARG A 357 27.78 -12.55 11.98
CA ARG A 357 28.10 -13.91 11.52
C ARG A 357 28.92 -13.91 10.22
N GLU A 358 28.58 -13.04 9.27
CA GLU A 358 29.35 -12.89 8.03
C GLU A 358 30.76 -12.38 8.29
N GLU A 359 30.94 -11.42 9.20
CA GLU A 359 32.26 -10.91 9.57
C GLU A 359 33.09 -11.96 10.30
N GLU A 360 32.50 -12.70 11.24
CA GLU A 360 33.15 -13.81 11.93
C GLU A 360 33.57 -14.91 10.94
N ALA A 361 32.68 -15.31 10.03
CA ALA A 361 32.99 -16.27 8.99
C ALA A 361 34.14 -15.79 8.09
N ARG A 362 34.19 -14.49 7.76
CA ARG A 362 35.30 -13.89 7.01
C ARG A 362 36.61 -13.95 7.79
N ARG A 363 36.60 -13.64 9.09
CA ARG A 363 37.80 -13.72 9.95
C ARG A 363 38.32 -15.16 10.05
N VAL A 364 37.44 -16.13 10.25
CA VAL A 364 37.81 -17.56 10.30
C VAL A 364 38.36 -18.05 8.96
N ALA A 365 37.76 -17.61 7.84
CA ALA A 365 38.26 -17.95 6.50
C ALA A 365 39.64 -17.34 6.22
N GLU A 366 39.85 -16.08 6.61
CA GLU A 366 41.14 -15.39 6.45
C GLU A 366 42.24 -16.03 7.32
N GLU A 367 41.93 -16.36 8.58
CA GLU A 367 42.87 -17.02 9.47
C GLU A 367 43.27 -18.41 8.95
N LYS A 368 42.30 -19.22 8.49
CA LYS A 368 42.59 -20.51 7.84
C LYS A 368 43.42 -20.36 6.58
N ALA A 369 43.21 -19.30 5.78
CA ALA A 369 44.03 -19.03 4.60
C ALA A 369 45.46 -18.64 4.98
N ARG A 370 45.64 -17.84 6.03
CA ARG A 370 46.96 -17.47 6.56
C ARG A 370 47.71 -18.68 7.11
N GLN A 371 47.06 -19.52 7.91
CA GLN A 371 47.65 -20.75 8.44
C GLN A 371 48.10 -21.70 7.33
N LYS A 372 47.26 -21.92 6.30
CA LYS A 372 47.65 -22.73 5.13
C LYS A 372 48.84 -22.15 4.37
N ALA A 373 48.88 -20.82 4.18
CA ALA A 373 49.99 -20.16 3.51
C ALA A 373 51.30 -20.23 4.33
N GLU A 374 51.21 -20.16 5.66
CA GLU A 374 52.36 -20.31 6.55
C GLU A 374 52.87 -21.75 6.59
N GLU A 375 51.97 -22.73 6.68
CA GLU A 375 52.31 -24.15 6.62
C GLU A 375 52.98 -24.51 5.28
N GLU A 376 52.47 -23.99 4.16
CA GLU A 376 53.08 -24.18 2.85
C GLU A 376 54.48 -23.55 2.75
N ARG A 377 54.67 -22.34 3.31
CA ARG A 377 55.99 -21.70 3.38
C ARG A 377 56.96 -22.48 4.26
N ALA A 378 56.51 -22.96 5.42
CA ALA A 378 57.30 -23.78 6.32
C ALA A 378 57.71 -25.11 5.65
N ARG A 379 56.79 -25.73 4.89
CA ARG A 379 57.09 -26.95 4.13
C ARG A 379 58.15 -26.70 3.06
N LYS A 380 58.00 -25.64 2.25
CA LYS A 380 58.99 -25.25 1.22
C LYS A 380 60.36 -24.95 1.84
N ALA A 381 60.41 -24.26 2.98
CA ALA A 381 61.68 -23.99 3.68
C ALA A 381 62.37 -25.27 4.18
N ARG A 382 61.61 -26.26 4.69
CA ARG A 382 62.17 -27.57 5.08
C ARG A 382 62.68 -28.36 3.89
N GLU A 383 61.92 -28.40 2.80
CA GLU A 383 62.33 -29.05 1.55
C GLU A 383 63.62 -28.42 0.99
N GLU A 384 63.75 -27.09 1.05
CA GLU A 384 64.95 -26.37 0.62
C GLU A 384 66.16 -26.61 1.55
N GLU A 385 65.96 -26.64 2.87
CA GLU A 385 67.02 -26.96 3.83
C GLU A 385 67.52 -28.41 3.66
N GLU A 386 66.61 -29.37 3.48
CA GLU A 386 66.97 -30.76 3.22
C GLU A 386 67.73 -30.91 1.91
N ALA A 387 67.28 -30.23 0.83
CA ALA A 387 68.01 -30.18 -0.43
C ALA A 387 69.43 -29.60 -0.24
N ARG A 388 69.59 -28.55 0.59
CA ARG A 388 70.90 -27.97 0.90
C ARG A 388 71.78 -28.94 1.68
N ARG A 389 71.24 -29.67 2.66
CA ARG A 389 71.97 -30.69 3.43
C ARG A 389 72.44 -31.83 2.54
N VAL A 390 71.59 -32.34 1.66
CA VAL A 390 71.95 -33.38 0.68
C VAL A 390 73.03 -32.87 -0.30
N ALA A 391 72.94 -31.61 -0.73
CA ALA A 391 73.95 -31.00 -1.59
C ALA A 391 75.30 -30.84 -0.86
N GLU A 392 75.28 -30.40 0.40
CA GLU A 392 76.48 -30.27 1.24
C GLU A 392 77.11 -31.63 1.56
N GLU A 393 76.31 -32.65 1.86
CA GLU A 393 76.79 -34.00 2.11
C GLU A 393 77.40 -34.62 0.84
N LYS A 394 76.76 -34.46 -0.33
CA LYS A 394 77.34 -34.86 -1.62
C LYS A 394 78.63 -34.10 -1.93
N ALA A 395 78.73 -32.82 -1.56
CA ALA A 395 79.96 -32.05 -1.71
C ALA A 395 81.08 -32.56 -0.78
N LYS A 396 80.75 -32.91 0.48
CA LYS A 396 81.69 -33.53 1.43
C LYS A 396 82.15 -34.91 0.97
N GLN A 397 81.23 -35.77 0.51
CA GLN A 397 81.56 -37.08 -0.04
C GLN A 397 82.46 -36.96 -1.27
N LYS A 398 82.16 -36.03 -2.20
CA LYS A 398 83.04 -35.77 -3.34
C LYS A 398 84.42 -35.25 -2.92
N ALA A 399 84.48 -34.37 -1.92
CA ALA A 399 85.75 -33.87 -1.39
C ALA A 399 86.55 -34.95 -0.65
N GLU A 400 85.90 -35.88 0.05
CA GLU A 400 86.54 -37.03 0.68
C GLU A 400 86.95 -38.09 -0.34
N GLU A 401 86.13 -38.37 -1.35
CA GLU A 401 86.48 -39.25 -2.48
C GLU A 401 87.65 -38.66 -3.27
N GLU A 402 87.68 -37.34 -3.48
CA GLU A 402 88.80 -36.66 -4.12
C GLU A 402 90.06 -36.66 -3.25
N LYS A 403 89.95 -36.48 -1.92
CA LYS A 403 91.06 -36.66 -0.98
C LYS A 403 91.54 -38.11 -0.91
N ALA A 404 90.64 -39.09 -0.99
CA ALA A 404 90.96 -40.51 -1.03
C ALA A 404 91.58 -40.89 -2.39
N ARG A 405 91.14 -40.29 -3.50
CA ARG A 405 91.82 -40.39 -4.80
C ARG A 405 93.20 -39.75 -4.75
N GLN A 406 93.36 -38.58 -4.16
CA GLN A 406 94.67 -37.95 -4.01
C GLN A 406 95.58 -38.72 -3.05
N ALA A 407 95.04 -39.36 -2.00
CA ALA A 407 95.80 -40.24 -1.12
C ALA A 407 96.14 -41.58 -1.80
N GLY A 408 95.23 -42.11 -2.61
CA GLY A 408 95.41 -43.27 -3.48
C GLY A 408 96.40 -43.00 -4.62
N GLU A 409 96.40 -41.79 -5.16
CA GLU A 409 97.33 -41.30 -6.17
C GLU A 409 98.68 -40.99 -5.53
N LYS A 410 98.74 -40.47 -4.30
CA LYS A 410 99.98 -40.37 -3.51
C LYS A 410 100.55 -41.72 -3.11
N THR A 411 99.73 -42.71 -2.76
CA THR A 411 100.21 -44.10 -2.53
C THR A 411 100.56 -44.81 -3.83
N ARG A 412 99.90 -44.49 -4.95
CA ARG A 412 100.35 -44.91 -6.28
C ARG A 412 101.61 -44.18 -6.71
N GLU A 413 101.80 -42.90 -6.39
CA GLU A 413 103.02 -42.12 -6.62
C GLU A 413 104.15 -42.57 -5.70
N GLU A 414 103.84 -43.08 -4.51
CA GLU A 414 104.83 -43.60 -3.55
C GLU A 414 105.18 -45.07 -3.87
N GLN A 415 104.23 -45.87 -4.36
CA GLN A 415 104.48 -47.20 -4.93
C GLN A 415 105.09 -47.13 -6.34
N THR A 416 104.81 -46.09 -7.14
CA THR A 416 105.53 -45.83 -8.39
C THR A 416 106.84 -45.07 -8.15
N ARG A 417 107.04 -44.33 -7.04
CA ARG A 417 108.37 -43.86 -6.62
C ARG A 417 109.26 -45.00 -6.14
N GLN A 418 108.70 -46.05 -5.53
CA GLN A 418 109.44 -47.27 -5.17
C GLN A 418 109.62 -48.27 -6.34
N ALA A 419 108.87 -48.12 -7.45
CA ALA A 419 108.99 -48.97 -8.63
C ALA A 419 109.54 -48.26 -9.90
N ALA A 420 109.68 -46.94 -9.88
CA ALA A 420 110.23 -46.11 -10.97
C ALA A 420 111.53 -45.38 -10.56
N GLU A 421 112.20 -45.86 -9.51
CA GLU A 421 113.64 -45.65 -9.27
C GLU A 421 114.51 -46.67 -10.05
N LYS A 422 113.96 -47.22 -11.13
CA LYS A 422 114.67 -47.94 -12.18
C LYS A 422 114.11 -47.54 -13.55
N THR A 423 115.00 -47.02 -14.39
CA THR A 423 114.96 -46.91 -15.87
C THR A 423 114.10 -45.81 -16.54
N GLU A 424 114.77 -44.67 -16.77
CA GLU A 424 115.10 -44.03 -18.06
C GLU A 424 114.11 -44.00 -19.27
N LYS A 425 113.83 -42.75 -19.70
CA LYS A 425 114.01 -42.14 -21.05
C LYS A 425 113.04 -42.41 -22.24
N LYS A 426 112.75 -41.27 -22.93
CA LYS A 426 112.36 -40.97 -24.34
C LYS A 426 110.84 -40.89 -24.65
N LYS A 427 110.31 -39.70 -25.02
CA LYS A 427 110.16 -39.07 -26.38
C LYS A 427 109.11 -39.82 -27.24
N ASP A 428 108.20 -39.26 -28.05
CA ASP A 428 107.93 -37.95 -28.67
C ASP A 428 106.48 -37.97 -29.22
N GLY A 429 105.91 -36.79 -29.56
CA GLY A 429 104.83 -36.59 -30.56
C GLY A 429 103.40 -36.97 -30.14
N GLY A 430 102.33 -36.27 -30.49
CA GLY A 430 102.04 -35.24 -31.47
C GLY A 430 100.56 -35.35 -31.86
N SER A 431 99.98 -34.25 -32.37
CA SER A 431 98.72 -34.16 -33.13
C SER A 431 97.37 -34.07 -32.38
N SER A 432 96.78 -32.87 -32.42
CA SER A 432 95.34 -32.58 -32.46
C SER A 432 94.67 -33.29 -33.67
N PRO A 433 93.32 -33.45 -33.82
CA PRO A 433 92.33 -32.35 -33.76
C PRO A 433 90.85 -32.71 -33.42
N SER A 434 90.01 -31.66 -33.39
CA SER A 434 88.62 -31.56 -33.89
C SER A 434 87.44 -32.27 -33.21
N LEU A 435 86.35 -31.49 -33.06
CA LEU A 435 84.91 -31.74 -33.29
C LEU A 435 84.33 -33.08 -32.75
N VAL A 436 83.11 -33.19 -32.22
CA VAL A 436 81.81 -32.88 -32.84
C VAL A 436 80.70 -33.03 -31.77
N HIS A 437 79.56 -32.38 -32.04
CA HIS A 437 78.19 -32.78 -31.67
C HIS A 437 77.55 -32.33 -30.34
N SER A 438 76.91 -31.16 -30.42
CA SER A 438 75.52 -30.92 -29.99
C SER A 438 74.57 -32.01 -30.55
N PRO A 439 73.49 -32.40 -29.83
CA PRO A 439 72.18 -31.84 -30.18
C PRO A 439 71.15 -31.74 -29.02
N LEU A 440 70.16 -30.84 -29.19
CA LEU A 440 68.70 -31.03 -28.93
C LEU A 440 68.26 -31.55 -27.53
N LEU A 441 67.34 -30.93 -26.77
CA LEU A 441 65.98 -30.51 -27.11
C LEU A 441 65.40 -29.62 -25.98
N LEU A 442 64.70 -28.55 -26.40
CA LEU A 442 63.41 -28.00 -25.87
C LEU A 442 63.33 -27.58 -24.38
N LEU A 443 62.85 -26.40 -23.99
CA LEU A 443 61.79 -25.57 -24.59
C LEU A 443 61.90 -24.13 -24.04
N LEU A 444 62.05 -23.18 -24.98
CA LEU A 444 61.89 -21.74 -24.80
C LEU A 444 60.41 -21.41 -24.57
N LEU A 445 60.18 -20.44 -23.69
CA LEU A 445 59.34 -19.22 -23.86
C LEU A 445 58.06 -19.26 -24.70
N SER A 446 57.14 -18.37 -24.30
CA SER A 446 55.92 -17.88 -24.97
C SER A 446 54.67 -18.65 -24.51
N VAL A 447 53.59 -18.05 -24.02
CA VAL A 447 52.78 -16.93 -24.51
C VAL A 447 51.82 -16.56 -23.34
N VAL A 448 51.87 -15.38 -22.74
CA VAL A 448 51.01 -14.22 -23.06
C VAL A 448 49.60 -14.63 -23.57
N GLY A 449 48.69 -15.02 -22.70
CA GLY A 449 47.25 -15.04 -23.00
C GLY A 449 46.54 -14.02 -22.12
N CYS A 450 46.26 -12.81 -22.62
CA CYS A 450 44.97 -12.43 -23.22
C CYS A 450 43.82 -12.58 -22.20
N THR A 451 43.44 -11.54 -21.45
CA THR A 451 42.45 -10.51 -21.86
C THR A 451 41.57 -10.88 -23.06
N LEU A 452 40.25 -10.70 -22.87
CA LEU A 452 39.12 -10.69 -23.81
C LEU A 452 38.25 -11.97 -23.95
N VAL A 453 36.97 -11.76 -23.56
CA VAL A 453 35.70 -12.30 -24.08
C VAL A 453 35.13 -13.56 -23.42
N CYS A 454 34.23 -13.36 -22.45
CA CYS A 454 32.77 -13.58 -22.55
C CYS A 454 32.07 -13.01 -21.31
#